data_AF-A0A931SKT6-F1
#
_entry.id   AF-A0A931SKT6-F1
#
_cell.length_a   1.000
_cell.length_b   1.000
_cell.length_c   1.000
_cell.angle_alpha   90.00
_cell.angle_beta   90.00
_cell.angle_gamma   90.00
#
_symmetry.space_group_name_H-M   'P 1'
#
loop_
_entity.id
_entity.type
_entity.pdbx_description
1 polymer ?
#
loop_
_entity_poly.entity_id
_entity_poly.type
_entity_poly.pdbx_seq_one_letter_code
_entity_poly.pdbx_strand_id
1 'polypeptide(L)'
;MSMTITNYTGDIPEIYVDSIRMAVGLFDFAFELGLQQISSPPGAGPPRIKTLAIVRMSPQHAYVLSKLLQKNVQAYETNVGPIALPADVLKGLGIS
;
A
#
# COMPACT_ATOMS: atom_id res chain seq x y z
N MET A 1 16.04 12.37 19.42
CA MET A 1 15.05 11.62 18.62
C MET A 1 15.68 10.28 18.31
N SER A 2 15.41 9.26 19.13
CA SER A 2 16.14 7.99 19.07
C SER A 2 15.56 7.12 17.94
N MET A 3 16.36 6.90 16.90
CA MET A 3 16.04 5.97 15.83
C MET A 3 16.40 4.57 16.31
N THR A 4 15.42 3.84 16.83
CA THR A 4 15.61 2.44 17.23
C THR A 4 15.67 1.59 15.96
N ILE A 5 16.86 1.23 15.53
CA ILE A 5 17.07 0.16 14.55
C ILE A 5 16.88 -1.15 15.31
N THR A 6 15.68 -1.72 15.24
CA THR A 6 15.41 -3.05 15.79
C THR A 6 16.17 -4.08 14.95
N ASN A 7 17.22 -4.69 15.51
CA ASN A 7 17.80 -5.90 14.95
C ASN A 7 16.72 -7.00 14.97
N TYR A 8 16.29 -7.46 13.80
CA TYR A 8 15.28 -8.51 13.65
C TYR A 8 15.90 -9.88 13.97
N THR A 9 15.56 -10.45 15.12
CA THR A 9 15.87 -11.83 15.52
C THR A 9 14.64 -12.75 15.58
N GLY A 10 13.52 -12.32 14.97
CA GLY A 10 12.26 -13.08 14.90
C GLY A 10 11.80 -13.29 13.46
N ASP A 11 10.88 -14.24 13.28
CA ASP A 11 10.19 -14.49 12.00
C ASP A 11 9.65 -13.18 11.40
N ILE A 12 9.77 -13.04 10.08
CA ILE A 12 9.28 -11.86 9.37
C ILE A 12 7.75 -11.81 9.53
N PRO A 13 7.18 -10.71 10.07
CA PRO A 13 5.75 -10.64 10.31
C PRO A 13 4.98 -10.68 8.98
N GLU A 14 4.12 -11.67 8.82
CA GLU A 14 3.18 -11.75 7.72
C GLU A 14 1.84 -11.16 8.16
N ILE A 15 1.45 -10.04 7.54
CA ILE A 15 0.25 -9.30 7.91
C ILE A 15 -0.59 -9.11 6.65
N TYR A 16 -1.83 -9.60 6.69
CA TYR A 16 -2.81 -9.28 5.67
C TYR A 16 -3.24 -7.81 5.76
N VAL A 17 -3.27 -7.12 4.62
CA VAL A 17 -3.70 -5.73 4.48
C VAL A 17 -4.58 -5.59 3.25
N ASP A 18 -5.67 -4.84 3.36
CA ASP A 18 -6.61 -4.56 2.26
C ASP A 18 -6.69 -3.06 1.93
N SER A 19 -5.94 -2.23 2.66
CA SER A 19 -5.83 -0.79 2.43
C SER A 19 -4.36 -0.37 2.43
N ILE A 20 -3.98 0.39 1.39
CA ILE A 20 -2.67 1.03 1.27
C ILE A 20 -2.89 2.52 1.02
N ARG A 21 -2.27 3.37 1.85
CA ARG A 21 -2.16 4.81 1.60
C ARG A 21 -0.70 5.17 1.35
N MET A 22 -0.47 6.03 0.38
CA MET A 22 0.87 6.50 0.04
C MET A 22 0.99 7.99 0.35
N ALA A 23 2.06 8.37 1.04
CA ALA A 23 2.49 9.75 1.19
C ALA A 23 3.87 9.93 0.54
N VAL A 24 4.03 11.02 -0.19
CA VAL A 24 5.30 11.37 -0.85
C VAL A 24 5.87 12.58 -0.15
N GLY A 25 7.04 12.41 0.46
CA GLY A 25 7.85 13.47 1.01
C GLY A 25 8.94 13.90 0.03
N LEU A 26 9.64 14.99 0.35
CA LEU A 26 10.77 15.46 -0.44
C LEU A 26 11.92 14.43 -0.50
N PHE A 27 12.08 13.63 0.56
CA PHE A 27 13.20 12.71 0.73
C PHE A 27 12.79 11.27 0.98
N ASP A 28 11.49 10.98 1.01
CA ASP A 28 10.98 9.64 1.30
C ASP A 28 9.61 9.38 0.67
N PHE A 29 9.28 8.09 0.62
CA PHE A 29 7.94 7.58 0.35
C PHE A 29 7.51 6.81 1.59
N ALA A 30 6.30 7.06 2.05
CA ALA A 30 5.68 6.34 3.16
C ALA A 30 4.45 5.57 2.66
N PHE A 31 4.41 4.29 2.98
CA PHE A 31 3.28 3.40 2.74
C PHE A 31 2.65 3.06 4.10
N GLU A 32 1.42 3.50 4.30
CA GLU A 32 0.61 3.09 5.45
C GLU A 32 -0.25 1.90 5.02
N LEU A 33 0.04 0.74 5.60
CA LEU A 33 -0.65 -0.51 5.33
C LEU A 33 -1.64 -0.77 6.47
N GLY A 34 -2.89 -1.09 6.14
CA GLY A 34 -3.93 -1.25 7.15
C GLY A 34 -5.09 -2.12 6.71
N LEU A 35 -6.05 -2.23 7.62
CA LEU A 35 -7.34 -2.87 7.39
C LEU A 35 -8.44 -1.82 7.34
N GLN A 36 -9.22 -1.83 6.27
CA GLN A 36 -10.43 -1.05 6.15
C GLN A 36 -11.49 -1.65 7.10
N GLN A 37 -11.90 -0.87 8.10
CA GLN A 37 -12.97 -1.33 9.00
C GLN A 37 -14.32 -1.20 8.29
N ILE A 38 -15.17 -2.22 8.47
CA ILE A 38 -16.53 -2.26 7.91
C ILE A 38 -17.31 -1.02 8.40
N SER A 39 -18.02 -0.41 7.46
CA SER A 39 -18.67 0.88 7.54
C SER A 39 -19.39 1.13 8.86
N SER A 40 -19.10 2.29 9.44
CA SER A 40 -19.95 2.89 10.47
C SER A 40 -21.34 3.22 9.89
N PRO A 41 -22.38 3.38 10.71
CA PRO A 41 -23.77 3.59 10.29
C PRO A 41 -23.96 4.69 9.22
N PRO A 42 -25.07 4.72 8.47
CA PRO A 42 -25.36 5.79 7.51
C PRO A 42 -25.21 7.16 8.17
N GLY A 43 -24.31 8.00 7.64
CA GLY A 43 -23.98 9.32 8.20
C GLY A 43 -22.69 9.37 9.01
N ALA A 44 -22.08 8.24 9.33
CA ALA A 44 -20.71 8.20 9.80
C ALA A 44 -19.76 8.41 8.62
N GLY A 45 -18.74 9.25 8.81
CA GLY A 45 -17.79 9.64 7.78
C GLY A 45 -17.02 8.48 7.13
N PRO A 46 -16.02 8.78 6.29
CA PRO A 46 -15.29 7.76 5.53
C PRO A 46 -14.78 6.62 6.44
N PRO A 47 -14.76 5.37 5.93
CA PRO A 47 -14.42 4.20 6.72
C PRO A 47 -13.07 4.36 7.40
N ARG A 48 -13.03 4.07 8.71
CA ARG A 48 -11.81 4.18 9.50
C ARG A 48 -10.83 3.10 9.04
N ILE A 49 -9.59 3.49 8.83
CA ILE A 49 -8.51 2.57 8.47
C ILE A 49 -7.70 2.31 9.72
N LYS A 50 -7.58 1.03 10.09
CA LYS A 50 -6.69 0.59 11.16
C LYS A 50 -5.30 0.36 10.57
N THR A 51 -4.38 1.29 10.78
CA THR A 51 -2.98 1.15 10.36
C THR A 51 -2.33 -0.01 11.13
N LEU A 52 -1.77 -0.97 10.39
CA LEU A 52 -1.07 -2.13 10.93
C LEU A 52 0.45 -2.01 10.77
N ALA A 53 0.91 -1.39 9.68
CA ALA A 53 2.33 -1.17 9.43
C ALA A 53 2.57 0.14 8.66
N ILE A 54 3.73 0.75 8.87
CA ILE A 54 4.19 1.90 8.09
C ILE A 54 5.58 1.55 7.54
N VAL A 55 5.71 1.59 6.23
CA VAL A 55 6.99 1.36 5.54
C VAL A 55 7.47 2.70 4.98
N ARG A 56 8.65 3.15 5.39
CA ARG A 56 9.30 4.34 4.84
C ARG A 56 10.54 3.94 4.06
N MET A 57 10.73 4.52 2.88
CA MET A 57 11.88 4.23 2.03
C MET A 57 12.31 5.46 1.24
N SER A 58 13.58 5.45 0.79
CA SER A 58 14.09 6.52 -0.06
C SER A 58 13.41 6.52 -1.44
N PRO A 59 13.43 7.65 -2.19
CA PRO A 59 12.85 7.73 -3.52
C PRO A 59 13.41 6.69 -4.50
N GLN A 60 14.71 6.38 -4.40
CA GLN A 60 15.35 5.36 -5.24
C GLN A 60 14.78 3.97 -4.97
N HIS A 61 14.55 3.62 -3.70
CA HIS A 61 13.94 2.34 -3.33
C HIS A 61 12.48 2.25 -3.77
N ALA A 62 11.71 3.34 -3.58
CA ALA A 62 10.32 3.40 -4.04
C ALA A 62 10.22 3.25 -5.56
N TYR A 63 11.15 3.84 -6.31
CA TYR A 63 11.20 3.69 -7.76
C TYR A 63 11.46 2.24 -8.17
N VAL A 64 12.47 1.58 -7.59
CA VAL A 64 12.75 0.16 -7.88
C VAL A 64 11.56 -0.73 -7.52
N LEU A 65 10.94 -0.50 -6.35
CA LEU A 65 9.73 -1.20 -5.93
C LEU A 65 8.60 -1.05 -6.95
N SER A 66 8.39 0.16 -7.48
CA SER A 66 7.34 0.41 -8.49
C SER A 66 7.54 -0.41 -9.76
N LYS A 67 8.79 -0.57 -10.22
CA LYS A 67 9.12 -1.34 -11.42
C LYS A 67 8.97 -2.83 -11.18
N LEU A 68 9.37 -3.32 -10.01
CA LEU A 68 9.17 -4.72 -9.62
C LEU A 68 7.67 -5.04 -9.49
N LEU A 69 6.90 -4.16 -8.86
CA LEU A 69 5.46 -4.35 -8.71
C LEU A 69 4.78 -4.40 -10.08
N GLN A 70 5.08 -3.46 -10.98
CA GLN A 70 4.56 -3.45 -12.34
C GLN A 70 4.88 -4.75 -13.09
N LYS A 71 6.13 -5.21 -13.04
CA LYS A 71 6.55 -6.48 -13.67
C LYS A 71 5.74 -7.67 -13.14
N ASN A 72 5.56 -7.76 -11.81
CA ASN A 72 4.85 -8.87 -11.19
C ASN A 72 3.34 -8.84 -11.46
N VAL A 73 2.73 -7.65 -11.52
CA VAL A 73 1.31 -7.50 -11.91
C VAL A 73 1.11 -7.98 -13.35
N GLN A 74 1.97 -7.57 -14.29
CA GLN A 74 1.89 -8.03 -15.68
C GLN A 74 2.04 -9.55 -15.81
N ALA A 75 2.98 -10.14 -15.06
CA ALA A 75 3.15 -11.58 -15.02
C ALA A 75 1.91 -12.28 -14.43
N TYR A 76 1.30 -11.74 -13.38
CA TYR A 76 0.05 -12.28 -12.83
C TYR A 76 -1.07 -12.23 -13.88
N GLU A 77 -1.27 -11.09 -14.55
CA GLU A 77 -2.33 -10.95 -15.54
C GLU A 77 -2.17 -11.90 -16.73
N THR A 78 -0.92 -12.16 -17.12
CA THR A 78 -0.60 -13.11 -18.20
C THR A 78 -0.90 -14.57 -17.81
N ASN A 79 -0.59 -14.94 -16.57
CA ASN A 79 -0.65 -16.34 -16.13
C ASN A 79 -2.00 -16.73 -15.49
N VAL A 80 -2.67 -15.78 -14.83
CA VAL A 80 -3.91 -16.03 -14.06
C VAL A 80 -5.12 -15.40 -14.75
N GLY A 81 -4.96 -14.20 -15.30
CA GLY A 81 -6.02 -13.46 -15.99
C GLY A 81 -6.07 -11.98 -15.60
N PRO A 82 -6.78 -11.16 -16.38
CA PRO A 82 -6.80 -9.71 -16.23
C PRO A 82 -7.42 -9.27 -14.90
N ILE A 83 -6.85 -8.23 -14.29
CA ILE A 83 -7.38 -7.62 -13.07
C ILE A 83 -8.44 -6.60 -13.47
N ALA A 84 -9.71 -6.97 -13.32
CA ALA A 84 -10.83 -6.07 -13.63
C ALA A 84 -10.99 -5.00 -12.53
N LEU A 85 -10.67 -3.75 -12.85
CA LEU A 85 -10.93 -2.60 -12.00
C LEU A 85 -12.09 -1.75 -12.55
N PRO A 86 -13.04 -1.31 -11.70
CA PRO A 86 -14.08 -0.37 -12.12
C PRO A 86 -13.47 0.94 -12.64
N ALA A 87 -14.03 1.49 -13.73
CA ALA A 87 -13.51 2.71 -14.36
C ALA A 87 -13.46 3.92 -13.39
N ASP A 88 -14.40 3.99 -12.46
CA ASP A 88 -14.45 5.07 -11.45
C ASP A 88 -13.25 5.02 -10.49
N VAL A 89 -12.73 3.82 -10.20
CA VAL A 89 -11.53 3.65 -9.38
C VAL A 89 -10.31 4.18 -10.13
N LEU A 90 -10.16 3.87 -11.41
CA LEU A 90 -9.05 4.35 -12.24
C LEU A 90 -9.05 5.88 -12.39
N LYS A 91 -10.22 6.47 -12.62
CA LYS A 91 -10.39 7.93 -12.66
C LYS A 91 -10.04 8.58 -11.33
N GLY A 92 -10.48 7.99 -10.22
CA GLY A 92 -10.16 8.47 -8.87
C GLY A 92 -8.66 8.47 -8.56
N LEU A 93 -7.89 7.60 -9.22
CA LEU A 93 -6.43 7.53 -9.09
C LEU A 93 -5.68 8.45 -10.07
N GLY A 94 -6.37 9.06 -11.04
CA GLY A 94 -5.73 9.89 -12.07
C GLY A 94 -4.85 9.11 -13.06
N ILE A 95 -5.12 7.82 -13.25
CA ILE A 95 -4.32 6.90 -14.10
C ILE A 95 -4.95 6.72 -15.50
N SER A 96 -6.07 7.40 -15.80
CA SER A 96 -6.83 7.32 -17.05
C SER A 96 -6.72 8.57 -17.92
#